data_AF-A0A7C5W7N7-F1
#
_entry.id   AF-A0A7C5W7N7-F1
#
_cell.length_a   1.000
_cell.length_b   1.000
_cell.length_c   1.000
_cell.angle_alpha   90.00
_cell.angle_beta   90.00
_cell.angle_gamma   90.00
#
_symmetry.space_group_name_H-M   'P 1'
#
loop_
_entity.id
_entity.type
_entity.pdbx_description
1 polymer ?
#
loop_
_entity_poly.entity_id
_entity_poly.type
_entity_poly.pdbx_seq_one_letter_code
_entity_poly.pdbx_strand_id
1 'polypeptide(L)'
;MEGAVPAKGTAGPGKPFGEFLKDALGEVNSLQVDAEHAVEDLASGRTEDIARVMLAVAKADLAFETMMQIRNKLLEAYQEIMRMNT
;
A
#
# COMPACT_ATOMS: atom_id res chain seq x y z
N MET A 1 44.25 -23.46 2.66
CA MET A 1 43.63 -22.70 3.76
C MET A 1 42.80 -21.61 3.08
N GLU A 2 41.66 -21.91 2.49
CA GLU A 2 40.39 -22.29 3.16
C GLU A 2 40.06 -21.28 4.27
N GLY A 3 39.22 -20.30 3.95
CA GLY A 3 37.91 -20.13 4.59
C GLY A 3 37.99 -18.95 5.58
N ALA A 4 37.04 -18.03 5.71
CA ALA A 4 35.65 -18.04 5.35
C ALA A 4 35.19 -16.59 5.14
N VAL A 5 34.40 -16.35 4.08
CA VAL A 5 33.46 -15.24 4.12
C VAL A 5 32.24 -15.71 4.91
N PRO A 6 31.83 -15.06 6.00
CA PRO A 6 30.58 -15.39 6.64
C PRO A 6 29.45 -15.01 5.68
N ALA A 7 28.81 -16.05 5.16
CA ALA A 7 27.67 -15.98 4.28
C ALA A 7 26.46 -15.37 5.00
N LYS A 8 25.81 -14.46 4.29
CA LYS A 8 24.35 -14.28 4.23
C LYS A 8 23.68 -13.95 5.56
N GLY A 9 23.51 -12.65 5.78
CA GLY A 9 22.53 -12.11 6.71
C GLY A 9 21.18 -12.81 6.50
N THR A 10 20.73 -13.48 7.54
CA THR A 10 19.42 -14.09 7.65
C THR A 10 18.38 -12.98 7.61
N ALA A 11 17.84 -12.70 6.43
CA ALA A 11 16.52 -12.10 6.33
C ALA A 11 15.57 -13.06 7.07
N GLY A 12 15.16 -12.69 8.28
CA GLY A 12 14.12 -13.40 9.01
C GLY A 12 12.85 -13.52 8.15
N PRO A 13 11.93 -14.43 8.49
CA PRO A 13 10.70 -14.59 7.72
C PRO A 13 10.02 -13.23 7.61
N GLY A 14 10.02 -12.67 6.40
CA GLY A 14 9.34 -11.43 6.11
C GLY A 14 7.87 -11.56 6.49
N LYS A 15 7.26 -10.44 6.87
CA LYS A 15 5.85 -10.38 7.24
C LYS A 15 5.01 -11.19 6.23
N PRO A 16 4.10 -12.07 6.67
CA PRO A 16 3.25 -12.82 5.76
C PRO A 16 2.59 -11.85 4.79
N PHE A 17 2.57 -12.20 3.51
CA PHE A 17 2.07 -11.30 2.47
C PHE A 17 0.64 -10.79 2.76
N GLY A 18 -0.22 -11.63 3.35
CA GLY A 18 -1.56 -11.23 3.77
C GLY A 18 -1.58 -10.14 4.85
N GLU A 19 -0.60 -10.09 5.75
CA GLU A 19 -0.45 -9.00 6.71
C GLU A 19 0.01 -7.72 6.03
N PHE A 20 0.94 -7.81 5.06
CA PHE A 20 1.35 -6.65 4.26
C PHE A 20 0.17 -6.06 3.48
N LEU A 21 -0.66 -6.91 2.86
CA LEU A 21 -1.86 -6.46 2.15
C LEU A 21 -2.86 -5.78 3.11
N LYS A 22 -3.05 -6.35 4.30
CA LYS A 22 -3.93 -5.78 5.32
C LYS A 22 -3.45 -4.41 5.78
N ASP A 23 -2.14 -4.26 5.99
CA ASP A 23 -1.54 -2.98 6.37
C ASP A 23 -1.72 -1.94 5.25
N ALA A 24 -1.47 -2.33 4.00
CA ALA A 24 -1.66 -1.45 2.84
C ALA A 24 -3.13 -1.02 2.68
N LEU A 25 -4.10 -1.91 2.90
CA LEU A 25 -5.51 -1.53 2.94
C LEU A 25 -5.81 -0.49 4.03
N GLY A 26 -5.25 -0.69 5.22
CA GLY A 26 -5.41 0.24 6.34
C GLY A 26 -4.83 1.62 6.03
N GLU A 27 -3.70 1.67 5.34
CA GLU A 27 -3.04 2.90 4.93
C GLU A 27 -3.85 3.65 3.86
N VAL A 28 -4.35 2.95 2.82
CA VAL A 28 -5.24 3.54 1.81
C VAL A 28 -6.51 4.10 2.44
N ASN A 29 -7.12 3.36 3.38
CA ASN A 29 -8.31 3.84 4.10
C ASN A 29 -8.00 5.09 4.93
N SER A 30 -6.85 5.13 5.61
CA SER A 30 -6.44 6.30 6.39
C SER A 30 -6.25 7.53 5.49
N LEU A 31 -5.63 7.35 4.32
CA LEU A 31 -5.45 8.43 3.34
C LEU A 31 -6.79 8.93 2.77
N GLN A 32 -7.76 8.05 2.55
CA GLN A 32 -9.12 8.45 2.14
C GLN A 32 -9.81 9.29 3.22
N VAL A 33 -9.79 8.83 4.46
CA VAL A 33 -10.39 9.58 5.59
C VAL A 33 -9.72 10.94 5.78
N ASP A 34 -8.38 11.01 5.66
CA ASP A 34 -7.65 12.27 5.73
C ASP A 34 -8.03 13.22 4.59
N ALA A 35 -8.20 12.70 3.37
CA ALA A 35 -8.66 13.49 2.23
C ALA A 35 -10.10 14.00 2.41
N GLU A 36 -11.01 13.15 2.92
CA GLU A 36 -12.39 13.53 3.24
C GLU A 36 -12.44 14.65 4.27
N HIS A 37 -11.71 14.53 5.38
CA HIS A 37 -11.62 15.58 6.39
C HIS A 37 -11.05 16.89 5.81
N ALA A 38 -10.01 16.80 4.98
CA ALA A 38 -9.43 17.99 4.35
C ALA A 38 -10.46 18.70 3.44
N VAL A 39 -11.25 17.94 2.68
CA VAL A 39 -12.33 18.47 1.84
C VAL A 39 -13.43 19.09 2.68
N GLU A 40 -13.84 18.45 3.77
CA GLU A 40 -14.83 18.99 4.71
C GLU A 40 -14.36 20.28 5.38
N ASP A 41 -13.10 20.34 5.80
CA ASP A 41 -12.50 21.54 6.39
C ASP A 41 -12.50 22.69 5.39
N LEU A 42 -12.23 22.41 4.11
CA LEU A 42 -12.27 23.42 3.06
C LEU A 42 -13.70 23.89 2.79
N ALA A 43 -14.64 22.95 2.63
CA ALA A 43 -16.04 23.25 2.35
C ALA A 43 -16.72 24.01 3.50
N SER A 44 -16.31 23.77 4.74
CA SER A 44 -16.80 24.46 5.94
C SER A 44 -16.06 25.76 6.25
N GLY A 45 -15.01 26.11 5.48
CA GLY A 45 -14.20 27.30 5.70
C GLY A 45 -13.27 27.22 6.93
N ARG A 46 -13.06 26.02 7.51
CA ARG A 46 -12.07 25.79 8.56
C ARG A 46 -10.63 25.85 8.04
N THR A 47 -10.44 25.65 6.74
CA THR A 47 -9.16 25.88 6.05
C THR A 47 -9.39 26.59 4.72
N GLU A 48 -8.42 27.43 4.32
CA GLU A 48 -8.36 28.05 2.99
C GLU A 48 -7.23 27.48 2.13
N ASP A 49 -6.46 26.52 2.68
CA ASP A 49 -5.32 25.91 2.00
C ASP A 49 -5.79 24.83 1.01
N ILE A 50 -6.21 25.29 -0.17
CA ILE A 50 -6.66 24.43 -1.27
C ILE A 50 -5.53 23.50 -1.73
N ALA A 51 -4.28 23.97 -1.75
CA ALA A 51 -3.15 23.17 -2.23
C ALA A 51 -2.94 21.93 -1.36
N ARG A 52 -3.05 22.07 -0.03
CA ARG A 52 -2.96 20.95 0.90
C ARG A 52 -4.10 19.95 0.74
N VAL A 53 -5.32 20.44 0.53
CA VAL A 53 -6.50 19.60 0.32
C VAL A 53 -6.36 18.79 -0.96
N MET A 54 -5.99 19.44 -2.06
CA MET A 54 -5.74 18.78 -3.35
C MET A 54 -4.60 17.75 -3.25
N LEU A 55 -3.56 18.05 -2.46
CA LEU A 55 -2.48 17.09 -2.22
C LEU A 55 -2.95 15.87 -1.41
N ALA A 56 -3.82 16.05 -0.41
CA ALA A 56 -4.38 14.94 0.36
C ALA A 56 -5.21 14.02 -0.55
N VAL A 57 -6.07 14.59 -1.39
CA VAL A 57 -6.87 13.85 -2.37
C VAL A 57 -5.96 13.10 -3.35
N ALA A 58 -4.97 13.77 -3.94
CA ALA A 58 -4.04 13.15 -4.89
C ALA A 58 -3.25 11.99 -4.27
N LYS A 59 -2.88 12.08 -2.99
CA LYS A 59 -2.23 10.99 -2.26
C LYS A 59 -3.16 9.79 -2.09
N ALA A 60 -4.42 10.03 -1.71
CA ALA A 60 -5.40 8.97 -1.55
C ALA A 60 -5.66 8.23 -2.88
N ASP A 61 -5.81 8.97 -3.98
CA ASP A 61 -6.03 8.41 -5.31
C ASP A 61 -4.83 7.55 -5.76
N LEU A 62 -3.61 8.08 -5.66
CA LEU A 62 -2.40 7.35 -6.05
C LEU A 62 -2.22 6.07 -5.22
N ALA A 63 -2.46 6.14 -3.91
CA ALA A 63 -2.36 4.99 -3.03
C ALA A 63 -3.40 3.92 -3.39
N PHE A 64 -4.63 4.33 -3.71
CA PHE A 64 -5.69 3.43 -4.15
C PHE A 64 -5.36 2.75 -5.49
N GLU A 65 -4.90 3.50 -6.48
CA GLU A 65 -4.47 2.94 -7.77
C GLU A 65 -3.35 1.90 -7.58
N THR A 66 -2.37 2.23 -6.73
CA THR A 66 -1.27 1.31 -6.39
C THR A 66 -1.80 0.04 -5.74
N MET A 67 -2.74 0.14 -4.81
CA MET A 67 -3.36 -1.01 -4.17
C MET A 67 -4.14 -1.88 -5.17
N MET A 68 -4.84 -1.28 -6.13
CA MET A 68 -5.53 -2.02 -7.18
C MET A 68 -4.55 -2.82 -8.06
N GLN A 69 -3.38 -2.26 -8.37
CA GLN A 69 -2.33 -3.00 -9.08
C GLN A 69 -1.82 -4.20 -8.26
N ILE A 70 -1.61 -4.00 -6.95
CA ILE A 70 -1.21 -5.09 -6.04
C ILE A 70 -2.29 -6.17 -6.02
N ARG A 71 -3.57 -5.80 -5.85
CA ARG A 71 -4.71 -6.71 -5.87
C ARG A 71 -4.75 -7.53 -7.17
N ASN A 72 -4.60 -6.89 -8.31
CA ASN A 72 -4.60 -7.57 -9.62
C ASN A 72 -3.44 -8.57 -9.71
N LYS A 73 -2.24 -8.17 -9.28
CA LYS A 73 -1.07 -9.04 -9.32
C LYS A 73 -1.22 -10.28 -8.43
N LEU A 74 -1.97 -10.16 -7.34
CA LEU A 74 -2.29 -11.29 -6.47
C LEU A 74 -3.28 -12.25 -7.08
N LEU A 75 -4.30 -11.74 -7.75
CA LEU A 75 -5.25 -12.59 -8.46
C LEU A 75 -4.53 -13.36 -9.58
N GLU A 76 -3.59 -12.73 -10.29
CA GLU A 76 -2.72 -13.40 -11.26
C GLU A 76 -1.86 -14.49 -10.60
N ALA A 77 -1.17 -14.18 -9.50
CA ALA A 77 -0.33 -15.14 -8.80
C ALA A 77 -1.13 -16.36 -8.29
N TYR A 78 -2.34 -16.12 -7.78
CA TYR A 78 -3.25 -17.18 -7.37
C TYR A 78 -3.69 -18.06 -8.55
N GLN A 79 -4.04 -17.44 -9.68
CA GLN A 79 -4.42 -18.17 -10.90
C GLN A 79 -3.26 -19.01 -11.46
N GLU A 80 -2.02 -18.49 -11.40
CA GLU A 80 -0.84 -19.22 -11.87
C GLU A 80 -0.56 -20.48 -11.02
N ILE A 81 -0.67 -20.39 -9.70
CA ILE A 81 -0.54 -21.55 -8.79
C ILE A 81 -1.57 -22.63 -9.14
N MET A 82 -2.81 -22.23 -9.42
CA MET A 82 -3.89 -23.16 -9.81
C MET A 82 -3.60 -23.83 -11.15
N ARG A 83 -3.05 -23.09 -12.13
CA ARG A 83 -2.66 -23.63 -13.44
C ARG A 83 -1.48 -24.59 -13.39
N MET A 84 -0.54 -24.39 -12.48
CA MET A 84 0.66 -25.24 -12.38
C MET A 84 0.40 -26.59 -11.69
N ASN A 85 -0.72 -26.72 -10.98
CA ASN A 85 -1.14 -27.94 -10.28
C ASN A 85 -2.12 -28.81 -11.10
N THR A 86 -2.35 -28.47 -12.37
CA THR A 86 -3.15 -29.26 -13.34
C THR A 86 -2.27 -29.61 -14.53
#